data_AF-A0A3N5GRG2-F1
#
_entry.id   AF-A0A3N5GRG2-F1
#
_cell.length_a   1.000
_cell.length_b   1.000
_cell.length_c   1.000
_cell.angle_alpha   90.00
_cell.angle_beta   90.00
_cell.angle_gamma   90.00
#
_symmetry.space_group_name_H-M   'P 1'
#
loop_
_entity.id
_entity.type
_entity.pdbx_description
1 polymer ?
#
loop_
_entity_poly.entity_id
_entity_poly.type
_entity_poly.pdbx_seq_one_letter_code
_entity_poly.pdbx_strand_id
1 'polypeptide(L)'
;QMKAADGMKTGFVCNSGFNLVATATIDGRRLGAVIFGASSGKHRADLAEMLLVDAFGRSDPPQRQPLSGIANMALGGIVPADLTTTICRQKAPVQLVSSKELQGWGISFGTYDTAVKADMALRGRLLSASAAGLSGPAGVIRMPGKAGFAAVVWKLAEPQSLTACASYRQEQSPCDVLTPETFAQIAALTPEPPPKPKAQSVQGSDSGKTKKKKKNTKKKP
;
A
#
# COMPACT_ATOMS: atom_id res chain seq x y z
N GLN A 1 25.91 0.14 11.43
CA GLN A 1 25.65 1.59 11.43
C GLN A 1 26.89 2.26 10.90
N MET A 2 26.80 2.82 9.70
CA MET A 2 27.91 3.49 9.02
C MET A 2 28.24 4.81 9.72
N LYS A 3 29.51 5.01 10.10
CA LYS A 3 29.97 6.22 10.80
C LYS A 3 29.91 7.48 9.93
N ALA A 4 30.08 7.33 8.62
CA ALA A 4 30.07 8.43 7.65
C ALA A 4 28.66 8.85 7.19
N ALA A 5 27.60 8.23 7.74
CA ALA A 5 26.23 8.58 7.39
C ALA A 5 25.87 9.96 7.96
N ASP A 6 25.38 10.85 7.09
CA ASP A 6 25.15 12.28 7.40
C ASP A 6 23.70 12.74 7.12
N GLY A 7 22.83 11.83 6.69
CA GLY A 7 21.40 12.10 6.50
C GLY A 7 20.58 10.81 6.48
N MET A 8 19.43 10.79 7.17
CA MET A 8 18.55 9.63 7.21
C MET A 8 17.07 10.04 7.31
N LYS A 9 16.24 9.53 6.40
CA LYS A 9 14.78 9.52 6.56
C LYS A 9 14.26 8.10 6.46
N THR A 10 13.54 7.68 7.48
CA THR A 10 12.86 6.38 7.52
C THR A 10 11.37 6.53 7.21
N GLY A 11 10.76 5.45 6.73
CA GLY A 11 9.32 5.30 6.56
C GLY A 11 8.90 3.85 6.77
N PHE A 12 7.70 3.63 7.30
CA PHE A 12 7.12 2.31 7.44
C PHE A 12 5.59 2.39 7.40
N VAL A 13 5.00 1.59 6.52
CA VAL A 13 3.59 1.20 6.54
C VAL A 13 3.50 -0.23 6.02
N CYS A 14 2.58 -1.04 6.54
CA CYS A 14 2.52 -2.49 6.25
C CYS A 14 2.56 -2.82 4.76
N ASN A 15 1.88 -2.04 3.92
CA ASN A 15 1.80 -2.25 2.48
C ASN A 15 3.10 -1.84 1.74
N SER A 16 3.92 -0.95 2.30
CA SER A 16 5.18 -0.51 1.67
C SER A 16 6.44 -1.16 2.26
N GLY A 17 6.32 -1.91 3.36
CA GLY A 17 7.46 -2.43 4.10
C GLY A 17 8.27 -1.33 4.80
N PHE A 18 9.55 -1.59 5.03
CA PHE A 18 10.47 -0.67 5.71
C PHE A 18 11.30 0.11 4.67
N ASN A 19 11.12 1.42 4.60
CA ASN A 19 11.75 2.32 3.62
C ASN A 19 12.78 3.24 4.27
N LEU A 20 13.85 3.55 3.54
CA LEU A 20 14.97 4.38 4.01
C LEU A 20 15.58 5.17 2.84
N VAL A 21 15.80 6.45 3.08
CA VAL A 21 16.75 7.26 2.32
C VAL A 21 17.91 7.58 3.26
N ALA A 22 19.12 7.17 2.89
CA ALA A 22 20.34 7.44 3.64
C ALA A 22 21.36 8.15 2.76
N THR A 23 22.11 9.11 3.32
CA THR A 23 23.27 9.72 2.68
C THR A 23 24.53 9.54 3.51
N ALA A 24 25.68 9.49 2.85
CA ALA A 24 26.99 9.46 3.48
C ALA A 24 28.00 10.23 2.63
N THR A 25 28.99 10.84 3.27
CA THR A 25 30.06 11.59 2.61
C THR A 25 31.42 11.08 3.07
N ILE A 26 32.29 10.73 2.11
CA ILE A 26 33.68 10.30 2.34
C ILE A 26 34.57 11.03 1.32
N ASP A 27 35.65 11.65 1.78
CA ASP A 27 36.63 12.37 0.94
C ASP A 27 36.00 13.37 -0.06
N GLY A 28 34.98 14.11 0.40
CA GLY A 28 34.27 15.10 -0.42
C GLY A 28 33.25 14.51 -1.41
N ARG A 29 33.18 13.17 -1.55
CA ARG A 29 32.17 12.48 -2.37
C ARG A 29 30.96 12.10 -1.52
N ARG A 30 29.79 12.61 -1.89
CA ARG A 30 28.51 12.28 -1.23
C ARG A 30 27.72 11.26 -2.04
N LEU A 31 27.24 10.22 -1.37
CA LEU A 31 26.40 9.18 -1.95
C LEU A 31 25.06 9.08 -1.21
N GLY A 32 24.04 8.67 -1.94
CA GLY A 32 22.70 8.40 -1.40
C GLY A 32 22.25 6.98 -1.74
N ALA A 33 21.60 6.32 -0.78
CA ALA A 33 20.95 5.02 -0.95
C ALA A 33 19.46 5.13 -0.64
N VAL A 34 18.62 4.67 -1.56
CA VAL A 34 17.16 4.65 -1.44
C VAL A 34 16.68 3.21 -1.42
N ILE A 35 16.03 2.81 -0.33
CA ILE A 35 15.57 1.45 -0.06
C ILE A 35 14.05 1.51 0.09
N PHE A 36 13.35 0.68 -0.69
CA PHE A 36 11.92 0.44 -0.56
C PHE A 36 11.66 -1.02 -0.20
N GLY A 37 10.64 -1.29 0.63
CA GLY A 37 10.11 -2.65 0.80
C GLY A 37 10.98 -3.62 1.60
N ALA A 38 11.94 -3.16 2.40
CA ALA A 38 12.73 -4.08 3.22
C ALA A 38 11.86 -4.80 4.26
N SER A 39 12.24 -6.02 4.63
CA SER A 39 11.43 -6.89 5.51
C SER A 39 11.47 -6.52 6.99
N SER A 40 12.43 -5.70 7.43
CA SER A 40 12.55 -5.21 8.81
C SER A 40 13.40 -3.94 8.87
N GLY A 41 13.33 -3.21 10.00
CA GLY A 41 14.19 -2.04 10.24
C GLY A 41 15.69 -2.37 10.19
N LYS A 42 16.09 -3.54 10.71
CA LYS A 42 17.48 -4.03 10.61
C LYS A 42 17.87 -4.33 9.16
N HIS A 43 17.05 -5.11 8.45
CA HIS A 43 17.34 -5.47 7.06
C HIS A 43 17.48 -4.23 6.17
N ARG A 44 16.62 -3.23 6.38
CA ARG A 44 16.69 -1.94 5.70
C ARG A 44 18.02 -1.22 5.95
N ALA A 45 18.48 -1.16 7.19
CA ALA A 45 19.74 -0.52 7.55
C ALA A 45 20.94 -1.28 6.96
N ASP A 46 20.91 -2.62 7.02
CA ASP A 46 21.95 -3.48 6.46
C ASP A 46 22.04 -3.31 4.93
N LEU A 47 20.91 -3.20 4.21
CA LEU A 47 20.88 -2.93 2.77
C LEU A 47 21.47 -1.55 2.42
N ALA A 48 21.13 -0.51 3.19
CA ALA A 48 21.68 0.82 2.96
C ALA A 48 23.20 0.87 3.17
N GLU A 49 23.67 0.22 4.25
CA GLU A 49 25.10 0.11 4.52
C GLU A 49 25.82 -0.66 3.40
N MET A 50 25.26 -1.77 2.95
CA MET A 50 25.80 -2.55 1.83
C MET A 50 25.93 -1.72 0.54
N LEU A 51 24.87 -1.00 0.15
CA LEU A 51 24.88 -0.17 -1.07
C LEU A 51 25.90 0.97 -0.99
N LEU A 52 25.99 1.65 0.16
CA LEU A 52 26.93 2.76 0.35
C LEU A 52 28.38 2.26 0.37
N VAL A 53 28.67 1.16 1.08
CA VAL A 53 30.03 0.55 1.11
C VAL A 53 30.45 0.12 -0.29
N ASP A 54 29.59 -0.60 -1.02
CA ASP A 54 29.88 -1.02 -2.40
C ASP A 54 30.16 0.18 -3.31
N ALA A 55 29.35 1.24 -3.20
CA ALA A 55 29.49 2.42 -4.07
C ALA A 55 30.74 3.27 -3.76
N PHE A 56 31.18 3.33 -2.49
CA PHE A 56 32.46 3.94 -2.11
C PHE A 56 33.67 3.11 -2.49
N GLY A 57 33.56 1.77 -2.49
CA GLY A 57 34.65 0.86 -2.90
C GLY A 57 34.95 0.85 -4.40
N ARG A 58 34.09 1.48 -5.23
CA ARG A 58 34.29 1.61 -6.69
C ARG A 58 35.15 2.84 -7.00
N SER A 59 36.29 2.61 -7.65
CA SER A 59 37.26 3.65 -8.06
C SER A 59 36.70 4.60 -9.13
N ASP A 60 35.90 4.07 -10.06
CA ASP A 60 35.18 4.86 -11.07
C ASP A 60 33.67 4.66 -10.91
N PRO A 61 32.87 5.74 -10.80
CA PRO A 61 31.44 5.61 -10.93
C PRO A 61 31.13 5.18 -12.36
N PRO A 62 30.49 4.01 -12.59
CA PRO A 62 30.07 3.63 -13.94
C PRO A 62 29.23 4.76 -14.54
N GLN A 63 29.34 5.01 -15.85
CA GLN A 63 28.42 5.87 -16.59
C GLN A 63 26.99 5.33 -16.42
N ARG A 64 26.33 5.75 -15.36
CA ARG A 64 24.94 5.44 -15.06
C ARG A 64 24.09 6.60 -15.52
N GLN A 65 22.88 6.26 -15.92
CA GLN A 65 21.85 7.23 -16.24
C GLN A 65 21.67 8.20 -15.05
N PRO A 66 21.65 9.53 -15.29
CA PRO A 66 21.33 10.49 -14.24
C PRO A 66 19.90 10.25 -13.73
N LEU A 67 19.61 10.67 -12.51
CA LEU A 67 18.26 10.57 -11.93
C LEU A 67 17.20 11.23 -12.83
N SER A 68 17.56 12.35 -13.47
CA SER A 68 16.70 13.06 -14.44
C SER A 68 16.41 12.26 -15.72
N GLY A 69 17.22 11.26 -16.04
CA GLY A 69 16.99 10.39 -17.18
C GLY A 69 16.00 9.26 -16.89
N ILE A 70 15.63 9.02 -15.63
CA ILE A 70 14.64 7.99 -15.28
C ILE A 70 13.27 8.46 -15.80
N ALA A 71 12.74 7.75 -16.79
CA ALA A 71 11.45 8.06 -17.38
C ALA A 71 10.33 7.90 -16.34
N ASN A 72 9.44 8.90 -16.29
CA ASN A 72 8.21 8.78 -15.52
C ASN A 72 7.32 7.73 -16.16
N MET A 73 6.84 6.79 -15.35
CA MET A 73 5.83 5.85 -15.81
C MET A 73 4.49 6.57 -15.94
N ALA A 74 3.69 6.16 -16.92
CA ALA A 74 2.32 6.65 -17.04
C ALA A 74 1.54 6.35 -15.75
N LEU A 75 0.68 7.29 -15.34
CA LEU A 75 -0.16 7.09 -14.16
C LEU A 75 -1.03 5.84 -14.36
N GLY A 76 -1.02 4.92 -13.40
CA GLY A 76 -1.68 3.62 -13.51
C GLY A 76 -0.92 2.55 -14.33
N GLY A 77 0.25 2.86 -14.87
CA GLY A 77 1.08 1.91 -15.64
C GLY A 77 1.69 0.77 -14.79
N ILE A 78 1.78 0.96 -13.47
CA ILE A 78 2.10 -0.09 -12.49
C ILE A 78 1.21 0.10 -11.27
N VAL A 79 0.65 -1.00 -10.76
CA VAL A 79 0.05 -1.06 -9.42
C VAL A 79 1.13 -1.50 -8.42
N PRO A 80 1.52 -0.68 -7.43
CA PRO A 80 2.53 -1.06 -6.46
C PRO A 80 2.14 -2.34 -5.70
N ALA A 81 3.12 -3.21 -5.48
CA ALA A 81 2.90 -4.44 -4.71
C ALA A 81 2.50 -4.12 -3.26
N ASP A 82 1.53 -4.87 -2.72
CA ASP A 82 1.15 -4.77 -1.31
C ASP A 82 1.94 -5.79 -0.48
N LEU A 83 2.84 -5.30 0.37
CA LEU A 83 3.69 -6.14 1.20
C LEU A 83 3.05 -6.54 2.53
N THR A 84 1.77 -6.20 2.79
CA THR A 84 1.12 -6.38 4.10
C THR A 84 1.19 -7.81 4.59
N THR A 85 0.94 -8.80 3.73
CA THR A 85 0.94 -10.22 4.13
C THR A 85 2.33 -10.73 4.53
N THR A 86 3.38 -10.17 3.93
CA THR A 86 4.78 -10.54 4.23
C THR A 86 5.30 -9.79 5.47
N ILE A 87 4.97 -8.51 5.58
CA ILE A 87 5.51 -7.58 6.59
C ILE A 87 4.69 -7.61 7.88
N CYS A 88 3.37 -7.53 7.76
CA CYS A 88 2.42 -7.51 8.85
C CYS A 88 1.51 -8.74 8.79
N ARG A 89 2.08 -9.94 8.93
CA ARG A 89 1.40 -11.25 8.72
C ARG A 89 0.04 -11.41 9.41
N GLN A 90 -0.17 -10.73 10.54
CA GLN A 90 -1.42 -10.80 11.32
C GLN A 90 -2.49 -9.79 10.85
N LYS A 91 -2.13 -8.89 9.95
CA LYS A 91 -3.01 -7.87 9.39
C LYS A 91 -3.58 -8.37 8.07
N ALA A 92 -4.90 -8.36 7.95
CA ALA A 92 -5.53 -8.61 6.67
C ALA A 92 -5.10 -7.53 5.65
N PRO A 93 -4.68 -7.92 4.42
CA PRO A 93 -4.18 -6.99 3.42
C PRO A 93 -5.26 -6.01 2.95
N VAL A 94 -6.53 -6.42 3.02
CA VAL A 94 -7.67 -5.60 2.62
C VAL A 94 -8.63 -5.51 3.80
N GLN A 95 -9.05 -4.29 4.12
CA GLN A 95 -10.12 -4.03 5.07
C GLN A 95 -11.41 -3.83 4.29
N LEU A 96 -12.37 -4.72 4.46
CA LEU A 96 -13.65 -4.61 3.79
C LEU A 96 -14.46 -3.44 4.35
N VAL A 97 -15.14 -2.73 3.46
CA VAL A 97 -16.12 -1.71 3.82
C VAL A 97 -17.44 -2.41 4.13
N SER A 98 -18.16 -1.93 5.15
CA SER A 98 -19.51 -2.43 5.41
C SER A 98 -20.43 -2.00 4.29
N SER A 99 -21.16 -2.94 3.69
CA SER A 99 -22.13 -2.61 2.65
C SER A 99 -23.23 -1.65 3.13
N LYS A 100 -23.44 -1.49 4.45
CA LYS A 100 -24.35 -0.50 5.04
C LYS A 100 -23.85 0.94 4.95
N GLU A 101 -22.56 1.16 4.72
CA GLU A 101 -21.98 2.49 4.50
C GLU A 101 -22.24 3.02 3.07
N LEU A 102 -22.72 2.14 2.18
CA LEU A 102 -23.01 2.45 0.78
C LEU A 102 -24.29 3.27 0.69
N GLN A 103 -24.19 4.46 0.10
CA GLN A 103 -25.25 5.45 0.01
C GLN A 103 -25.09 6.23 -1.30
N GLY A 104 -26.20 6.79 -1.78
CA GLY A 104 -26.23 7.59 -3.01
C GLY A 104 -25.94 6.74 -4.25
N TRP A 105 -25.43 7.38 -5.30
CA TRP A 105 -24.99 6.68 -6.51
C TRP A 105 -23.52 6.27 -6.39
N GLY A 106 -23.11 5.34 -7.24
CA GLY A 106 -21.75 4.90 -7.29
C GLY A 106 -21.41 4.12 -8.55
N ILE A 107 -20.17 3.64 -8.58
CA ILE A 107 -19.66 2.80 -9.65
C ILE A 107 -18.96 1.58 -9.05
N SER A 108 -18.97 0.47 -9.79
CA SER A 108 -18.18 -0.72 -9.50
C SER A 108 -17.20 -1.01 -10.63
N PHE A 109 -15.97 -1.39 -10.27
CA PHE A 109 -14.96 -1.84 -11.23
C PHE A 109 -15.00 -3.36 -11.47
N GLY A 110 -16.17 -3.97 -11.29
CA GLY A 110 -16.39 -5.39 -11.45
C GLY A 110 -16.30 -6.20 -10.16
N THR A 111 -16.47 -7.51 -10.31
CA THR A 111 -16.46 -8.50 -9.23
C THR A 111 -15.25 -9.44 -9.34
N TYR A 112 -14.75 -9.87 -8.19
CA TYR A 112 -13.50 -10.62 -8.06
C TYR A 112 -13.67 -11.76 -7.04
N ASP A 113 -12.94 -12.85 -7.25
CA ASP A 113 -12.95 -14.03 -6.38
C ASP A 113 -12.37 -13.76 -4.98
N THR A 114 -11.47 -12.79 -4.86
CA THR A 114 -10.76 -12.46 -3.62
C THR A 114 -10.75 -10.97 -3.37
N ALA A 115 -10.79 -10.58 -2.09
CA ALA A 115 -10.72 -9.18 -1.68
C ALA A 115 -9.42 -8.50 -2.15
N VAL A 116 -8.31 -9.25 -2.23
CA VAL A 116 -7.01 -8.76 -2.69
C VAL A 116 -7.05 -8.37 -4.17
N LYS A 117 -7.66 -9.19 -5.04
CA LYS A 117 -7.80 -8.83 -6.46
C LYS A 117 -8.73 -7.63 -6.66
N ALA A 118 -9.83 -7.56 -5.90
CA ALA A 118 -10.70 -6.39 -5.91
C ALA A 118 -9.96 -5.12 -5.47
N ASP A 119 -9.16 -5.18 -4.41
CA ASP A 119 -8.38 -4.04 -3.93
C ASP A 119 -7.28 -3.63 -4.92
N MET A 120 -6.60 -4.59 -5.56
CA MET A 120 -5.63 -4.29 -6.63
C MET A 120 -6.28 -3.59 -7.81
N ALA A 121 -7.45 -4.09 -8.26
CA ALA A 121 -8.21 -3.44 -9.32
C ALA A 121 -8.65 -2.04 -8.89
N LEU A 122 -9.17 -1.87 -7.67
CA LEU A 122 -9.56 -0.58 -7.13
C LEU A 122 -8.39 0.41 -7.15
N ARG A 123 -7.23 0.03 -6.60
CA ARG A 123 -6.03 0.88 -6.56
C ARG A 123 -5.55 1.26 -7.96
N GLY A 124 -5.52 0.30 -8.89
CA GLY A 124 -5.15 0.58 -10.27
C GLY A 124 -6.12 1.55 -10.96
N ARG A 125 -7.42 1.37 -10.75
CA ARG A 125 -8.47 2.22 -11.32
C ARG A 125 -8.45 3.63 -10.76
N LEU A 126 -8.22 3.78 -9.45
CA LEU A 126 -8.09 5.09 -8.80
C LEU A 126 -6.82 5.85 -9.17
N LEU A 127 -5.83 5.15 -9.77
CA LEU A 127 -4.65 5.77 -10.35
C LEU A 127 -4.84 6.13 -11.84
N SER A 128 -5.98 5.88 -12.48
CA SER A 128 -6.16 6.31 -13.88
C SER A 128 -6.57 7.79 -13.98
N ALA A 129 -6.40 8.39 -15.16
CA ALA A 129 -6.88 9.75 -15.42
C ALA A 129 -8.40 9.88 -15.19
N SER A 130 -9.16 8.84 -15.56
CA SER A 130 -10.61 8.75 -15.31
C SER A 130 -11.00 8.85 -13.83
N ALA A 131 -10.08 8.55 -12.90
CA ALA A 131 -10.35 8.69 -11.46
C ALA A 131 -10.30 10.13 -10.95
N ALA A 132 -9.67 11.06 -11.67
CA ALA A 132 -9.43 12.43 -11.20
C ALA A 132 -10.71 13.19 -10.86
N GLY A 133 -11.84 12.81 -11.47
CA GLY A 133 -13.16 13.40 -11.21
C GLY A 133 -13.98 12.71 -10.12
N LEU A 134 -13.48 11.64 -9.48
CA LEU A 134 -14.20 10.90 -8.45
C LEU A 134 -14.01 11.55 -7.07
N SER A 135 -15.11 11.99 -6.45
CA SER A 135 -15.10 12.65 -5.13
C SER A 135 -15.59 11.76 -3.99
N GLY A 136 -16.11 10.57 -4.31
CA GLY A 136 -16.70 9.65 -3.34
C GLY A 136 -15.66 8.78 -2.62
N PRO A 137 -15.99 8.27 -1.43
CA PRO A 137 -15.22 7.20 -0.80
C PRO A 137 -15.16 5.96 -1.71
N ALA A 138 -14.05 5.25 -1.60
CA ALA A 138 -13.76 4.06 -2.39
C ALA A 138 -13.29 2.91 -1.49
N GLY A 139 -13.55 1.67 -1.90
CA GLY A 139 -13.23 0.50 -1.10
C GLY A 139 -13.70 -0.81 -1.70
N VAL A 140 -13.37 -1.90 -1.01
CA VAL A 140 -13.79 -3.25 -1.37
C VAL A 140 -14.94 -3.67 -0.47
N ILE A 141 -16.02 -4.12 -1.09
CA ILE A 141 -17.19 -4.68 -0.40
C ILE A 141 -17.30 -6.17 -0.70
N ARG A 142 -17.97 -6.89 0.20
CA ARG A 142 -18.42 -8.24 -0.07
C ARG A 142 -19.71 -8.17 -0.87
N MET A 143 -19.86 -9.03 -1.88
CA MET A 143 -21.10 -9.13 -2.65
C MET A 143 -22.06 -10.17 -2.02
N PRO A 144 -23.38 -10.02 -2.22
CA PRO A 144 -24.36 -11.01 -1.78
C PRO A 144 -24.08 -12.41 -2.34
N GLY A 145 -24.43 -13.45 -1.58
CA GLY A 145 -24.31 -14.84 -2.00
C GLY A 145 -22.85 -15.29 -2.24
N LYS A 146 -22.59 -15.94 -3.38
CA LYS A 146 -21.27 -16.46 -3.80
C LYS A 146 -20.57 -15.56 -4.83
N ALA A 147 -21.03 -14.32 -5.01
CA ALA A 147 -20.52 -13.40 -6.03
C ALA A 147 -19.15 -12.77 -5.72
N GLY A 148 -18.52 -13.13 -4.59
CA GLY A 148 -17.16 -12.70 -4.24
C GLY A 148 -17.11 -11.27 -3.68
N PHE A 149 -16.24 -10.45 -4.25
CA PHE A 149 -15.91 -9.10 -3.77
C PHE A 149 -15.99 -8.09 -4.92
N ALA A 150 -16.46 -6.87 -4.63
CA ALA A 150 -16.50 -5.79 -5.61
C ALA A 150 -15.65 -4.60 -5.16
N ALA A 151 -14.96 -4.00 -6.11
CA ALA A 151 -14.33 -2.69 -5.95
C ALA A 151 -15.36 -1.62 -6.29
N VAL A 152 -15.63 -0.71 -5.36
CA VAL A 152 -16.69 0.30 -5.51
C VAL A 152 -16.25 1.68 -5.10
N VAL A 153 -16.86 2.68 -5.71
CA VAL A 153 -16.85 4.10 -5.29
C VAL A 153 -18.31 4.51 -5.10
N TRP A 154 -18.65 5.11 -3.95
CA TRP A 154 -20.03 5.45 -3.60
C TRP A 154 -20.14 6.88 -3.09
N LYS A 155 -21.36 7.34 -2.74
CA LYS A 155 -21.68 8.76 -2.47
C LYS A 155 -21.30 9.69 -3.63
N LEU A 156 -21.38 9.18 -4.85
CA LEU A 156 -21.28 9.99 -6.05
C LEU A 156 -22.67 10.58 -6.39
N ALA A 157 -22.67 11.63 -7.20
CA ALA A 157 -23.87 12.08 -7.87
C ALA A 157 -24.18 11.16 -9.07
N GLU A 158 -25.45 11.10 -9.48
CA GLU A 158 -25.86 10.32 -10.66
C GLU A 158 -25.11 10.73 -11.94
N PRO A 159 -25.03 12.03 -12.31
CA PRO A 159 -24.33 12.42 -13.54
C PRO A 159 -22.83 12.08 -13.49
N GLN A 160 -22.23 12.18 -12.30
CA GLN A 160 -20.83 11.83 -12.08
C GLN A 160 -20.60 10.33 -12.25
N SER A 161 -21.50 9.49 -11.73
CA SER A 161 -21.41 8.02 -11.85
C SER A 161 -21.51 7.57 -13.30
N LEU A 162 -22.48 8.13 -14.05
CA LEU A 162 -22.67 7.86 -15.48
C LEU A 162 -21.44 8.28 -16.30
N THR A 163 -20.94 9.49 -16.07
CA THR A 163 -19.78 10.04 -16.79
C THR A 163 -18.52 9.23 -16.49
N ALA A 164 -18.26 8.93 -15.22
CA ALA A 164 -17.09 8.16 -14.81
C ALA A 164 -17.09 6.76 -15.44
N CYS A 165 -18.22 6.04 -15.40
CA CYS A 165 -18.28 4.72 -16.05
C CYS A 165 -18.16 4.78 -17.57
N ALA A 166 -18.65 5.82 -18.22
CA ALA A 166 -18.42 6.02 -19.66
C ALA A 166 -16.92 6.17 -19.96
N SER A 167 -16.19 6.97 -19.18
CA SER A 167 -14.74 7.17 -19.34
C SER A 167 -13.96 5.87 -19.13
N TYR A 168 -14.25 5.10 -18.07
CA TYR A 168 -13.59 3.80 -17.87
C TYR A 168 -13.88 2.82 -19.02
N ARG A 169 -15.11 2.77 -19.54
CA ARG A 169 -15.40 1.88 -20.68
C ARG A 169 -14.65 2.27 -21.95
N GLN A 170 -14.44 3.57 -22.20
CA GLN A 170 -13.59 4.05 -23.30
C GLN A 170 -12.13 3.60 -23.13
N GLU A 171 -11.64 3.53 -21.89
CA GLU A 171 -10.35 2.94 -21.52
C GLU A 171 -10.38 1.40 -21.49
N GLN A 172 -11.38 0.74 -22.11
CA GLN A 172 -11.57 -0.72 -22.13
C GLN A 172 -11.59 -1.37 -20.73
N SER A 173 -12.14 -0.63 -19.77
CA SER A 173 -12.07 -0.97 -18.37
C SER A 173 -13.47 -1.30 -17.82
N PRO A 174 -13.66 -2.41 -17.08
CA PRO A 174 -14.95 -2.76 -16.51
C PRO A 174 -15.48 -1.65 -15.60
N CYS A 175 -16.71 -1.22 -15.84
CA CYS A 175 -17.40 -0.27 -14.98
C CYS A 175 -18.92 -0.44 -15.07
N ASP A 176 -19.55 -0.63 -13.92
CA ASP A 176 -21.01 -0.70 -13.76
C ASP A 176 -21.48 0.41 -12.84
N VAL A 177 -22.57 1.09 -13.22
CA VAL A 177 -23.19 2.12 -12.37
C VAL A 177 -24.08 1.41 -11.35
N LEU A 178 -23.91 1.77 -10.08
CA LEU A 178 -24.69 1.26 -8.97
C LEU A 178 -25.63 2.36 -8.47
N THR A 179 -26.92 2.08 -8.53
CA THR A 179 -27.97 3.00 -8.06
C THR A 179 -28.12 2.93 -6.54
N PRO A 180 -28.77 3.92 -5.91
CA PRO A 180 -29.09 3.86 -4.47
C PRO A 180 -29.86 2.59 -4.08
N GLU A 181 -30.80 2.14 -4.92
CA GLU A 181 -31.59 0.93 -4.69
C GLU A 181 -30.71 -0.31 -4.78
N THR A 182 -29.78 -0.34 -5.74
CA THR A 182 -28.82 -1.44 -5.90
C THR A 182 -27.92 -1.54 -4.67
N PHE A 183 -27.41 -0.41 -4.16
CA PHE A 183 -26.63 -0.40 -2.92
C PHE A 183 -27.47 -0.83 -1.70
N ALA A 184 -28.72 -0.39 -1.60
CA ALA A 184 -29.61 -0.82 -0.53
C ALA A 184 -29.86 -2.33 -0.55
N GLN A 185 -30.04 -2.93 -1.73
CA GLN A 185 -30.17 -4.39 -1.89
C GLN A 185 -28.88 -5.11 -1.48
N ILE A 186 -27.72 -4.63 -1.91
CA ILE A 186 -26.42 -5.18 -1.51
C ILE A 186 -26.26 -5.11 0.02
N ALA A 187 -26.59 -3.97 0.63
CA ALA A 187 -26.52 -3.78 2.08
C ALA A 187 -27.44 -4.72 2.86
N ALA A 188 -28.64 -4.98 2.35
CA ALA A 188 -29.62 -5.87 2.99
C ALA A 188 -29.21 -7.35 2.91
N LEU A 189 -28.57 -7.77 1.82
CA LEU A 189 -28.27 -9.18 1.54
C LEU A 189 -26.84 -9.60 1.91
N THR A 190 -25.98 -8.65 2.28
CA THR A 190 -24.56 -8.92 2.58
C THR A 190 -24.31 -8.94 4.09
N PRO A 191 -23.72 -10.01 4.64
CA PRO A 191 -23.25 -10.04 6.02
C PRO A 191 -22.20 -8.95 6.28
N GLU A 192 -22.22 -8.36 7.47
CA GLU A 192 -21.22 -7.34 7.85
C GLU A 192 -19.80 -7.92 7.92
N PRO A 193 -18.79 -7.14 7.51
CA PRO A 193 -17.40 -7.53 7.72
C PRO A 193 -17.07 -7.52 9.22
N PRO A 194 -16.08 -8.32 9.66
CA PRO A 194 -15.61 -8.25 11.04
C PRO A 194 -15.17 -6.82 11.39
N PRO A 195 -15.36 -6.40 12.66
CA PRO A 195 -15.05 -5.03 13.07
C PRO A 195 -13.58 -4.70 12.79
N LYS A 196 -13.34 -3.49 12.25
CA LYS A 196 -11.99 -3.00 11.98
C LYS A 196 -11.15 -3.09 13.27
N PRO A 197 -9.97 -3.73 13.25
CA PRO A 197 -9.08 -3.71 14.39
C PRO A 197 -8.79 -2.26 14.79
N LYS A 198 -8.89 -1.93 16.09
CA LYS A 198 -8.49 -0.61 16.60
C LYS A 198 -7.10 -0.30 16.06
N ALA A 199 -6.89 0.92 15.55
CA ALA A 199 -5.63 1.35 14.97
C ALA A 199 -4.49 1.16 15.99
N GLN A 200 -3.81 0.02 15.93
CA GLN A 200 -2.59 -0.19 16.67
C GLN A 200 -1.53 0.64 15.96
N SER A 201 -0.90 1.55 16.70
CA SER A 201 0.31 2.23 16.26
C SER A 201 1.36 1.16 15.98
N VAL A 202 1.50 0.76 14.72
CA VAL A 202 2.58 -0.10 14.29
C VAL A 202 3.82 0.78 14.23
N GLN A 203 4.37 1.10 15.41
CA GLN A 203 5.68 1.71 15.53
C GLN A 203 6.67 0.67 15.00
N GLY A 204 7.22 0.89 13.81
CA GLY A 204 8.33 0.10 13.31
C GLY A 204 9.46 0.19 14.34
N SER A 205 9.64 -0.84 15.16
CA SER A 205 10.65 -0.82 16.20
C SER A 205 12.03 -0.90 15.53
N ASP A 206 12.71 0.26 15.42
CA ASP A 206 14.10 0.36 14.97
C ASP A 206 15.10 -0.15 16.02
N SER A 207 14.63 -0.60 17.18
CA SER A 207 15.47 -1.07 18.29
C SER A 207 15.75 -2.56 18.19
N GLY A 208 17.02 -2.93 18.03
CA GLY A 208 17.50 -4.30 18.19
C GLY A 208 17.03 -4.87 19.53
N LYS A 209 16.31 -6.00 19.49
CA LYS A 209 15.89 -6.73 20.69
C LYS A 209 17.11 -7.22 21.46
N THR A 210 17.51 -6.50 22.51
CA THR A 210 18.30 -7.06 23.60
C THR A 210 17.43 -8.10 24.32
N LYS A 211 17.81 -9.37 24.19
CA LYS A 211 17.20 -10.50 24.91
C LYS A 211 17.24 -10.19 26.43
N LYS A 212 16.07 -9.97 27.04
CA LYS A 212 15.93 -9.96 28.51
C LYS A 212 16.30 -11.34 29.05
N LYS A 213 17.40 -11.43 29.80
CA LYS A 213 17.81 -12.60 30.60
C LYS A 213 16.66 -13.00 31.55
N LYS A 214 16.22 -14.26 31.47
CA LYS A 214 15.40 -14.90 32.51
C LYS A 214 16.19 -14.89 33.83
N LYS A 215 15.71 -14.18 34.84
CA LYS A 215 16.18 -14.32 36.24
C LYS A 215 15.64 -15.65 36.77
N ASN A 216 16.52 -16.63 36.96
CA ASN A 216 16.24 -17.80 37.78
C ASN A 216 16.12 -17.36 39.24
N THR A 217 14.95 -17.50 39.83
CA THR A 217 14.74 -17.42 41.27
C THR A 217 15.33 -18.67 41.92
N LYS A 218 16.45 -18.51 42.62
CA LYS A 218 17.00 -19.50 43.54
C LYS A 218 16.07 -19.60 44.75
N LYS A 219 15.44 -20.77 44.94
CA LYS A 219 15.00 -21.24 46.26
C LYS A 219 16.24 -21.42 47.14
N LYS A 220 16.16 -20.99 48.40
CA LYS A 220 17.11 -21.34 49.46
C LYS A 220 16.34 -21.48 50.78
N PRO A 221 16.94 -22.21 51.73
CA PRO A 221 16.46 -23.46 52.30
C PRO A 221 15.42 -23.30 53.41
#